data_AF-A0A3C1V8K1-F1
#
_entry.id   AF-A0A3C1V8K1-F1
#
_cell.length_a   1.000
_cell.length_b   1.000
_cell.length_c   1.000
_cell.angle_alpha   90.00
_cell.angle_beta   90.00
_cell.angle_gamma   90.00
#
_symmetry.space_group_name_H-M   'P 1'
#
loop_
_entity.id
_entity.type
_entity.pdbx_description
1 polymer ?
#
loop_
_entity_poly.entity_id
_entity_poly.type
_entity_poly.pdbx_seq_one_letter_code
_entity_poly.pdbx_strand_id
1 'polypeptide(L)'
;MKRISLWFLIFTFAVCASRGQDAATQQQLDKLSGQIKDLTDTVEVQRKRIDTLEREIGELRDKVNTPQVSDSASREDLKALATQVQEIDRKRQDDRELILKEIEKLGKVAAATPASHKPKTNTDTTATGGDNSTAPPAGPKNGYYYPVKDGDTLSSIAKAYRDSDQHVKVTTAQILAANPGLDANKLYVGKKIFIPDPAAK
;
A
#
# COMPACT_ATOMS: atom_id res chain seq x y z
N MET A 1 3.81 105.02 10.54
CA MET A 1 4.30 103.79 11.21
C MET A 1 3.27 102.65 11.35
N LYS A 2 1.96 102.86 11.20
CA LYS A 2 0.94 101.81 11.42
C LYS A 2 0.80 100.73 10.31
N ARG A 3 1.27 101.01 9.08
CA ARG A 3 1.14 100.09 7.92
C ARG A 3 2.24 99.02 7.85
N ILE A 4 3.43 99.28 8.38
CA ILE A 4 4.53 98.30 8.47
C ILE A 4 4.24 97.26 9.56
N SER A 5 3.63 97.65 10.68
CA SER A 5 3.24 96.73 11.76
C SER A 5 2.14 95.76 11.35
N LEU A 6 1.22 96.17 10.46
CA LEU A 6 0.17 95.28 9.93
C LEU A 6 0.72 94.22 8.97
N TRP A 7 1.73 94.57 8.17
CA TRP A 7 2.40 93.61 7.27
C TRP A 7 3.26 92.60 8.03
N PHE A 8 3.94 93.02 9.09
CA PHE A 8 4.65 92.09 9.96
C PHE A 8 3.70 91.14 10.69
N LEU A 9 2.53 91.61 11.14
CA LEU A 9 1.52 90.76 11.77
C LEU A 9 0.97 89.68 10.82
N ILE A 10 0.72 90.03 9.56
CA ILE A 10 0.24 89.10 8.53
C ILE A 10 1.34 88.09 8.15
N PHE A 11 2.59 88.52 8.03
CA PHE A 11 3.71 87.63 7.74
C PHE A 11 3.99 86.65 8.90
N THR A 12 3.84 87.09 10.15
CA THR A 12 3.92 86.20 11.32
C THR A 12 2.75 85.21 11.43
N PHE A 13 1.56 85.58 10.93
CA PHE A 13 0.38 84.70 10.93
C PHE A 13 0.46 83.63 9.83
N ALA A 14 1.05 83.96 8.67
CA ALA A 14 1.25 83.01 7.57
C ALA A 14 2.26 81.89 7.90
N VAL A 15 3.29 82.19 8.71
CA VAL A 15 4.29 81.20 9.17
C VAL A 15 3.72 80.20 10.20
N CYS A 16 2.60 80.52 10.86
CA CYS A 16 1.98 79.62 11.83
C CYS A 16 0.99 78.62 11.22
N ALA A 17 0.48 78.87 10.00
CA ALA A 17 -0.50 77.99 9.35
C ALA A 17 0.12 76.76 8.63
N SER A 18 1.43 76.78 8.35
CA SER A 18 2.13 75.69 7.64
C SER A 18 2.47 74.50 8.54
N ARG A 19 2.69 74.71 9.84
CA ARG A 19 3.18 73.65 10.75
C ARG A 19 2.15 72.55 11.07
N GLY A 20 0.86 72.81 10.86
CA GLY A 20 -0.21 71.83 11.09
C GLY A 20 -0.35 70.80 9.96
N GLN A 21 -0.07 71.20 8.71
CA GLN A 21 -0.08 70.28 7.55
C GLN A 21 1.15 69.37 7.55
N ASP A 22 2.28 69.85 8.06
CA ASP A 22 3.53 69.08 8.15
C ASP A 22 3.41 67.85 9.06
N ALA A 23 2.60 67.91 10.12
CA ALA A 23 2.38 66.76 11.00
C ALA A 23 1.61 65.63 10.32
N ALA A 24 0.56 65.97 9.55
CA ALA A 24 -0.25 64.99 8.83
C ALA A 24 0.52 64.36 7.65
N THR A 25 1.38 65.14 6.97
CA THR A 25 2.25 64.64 5.90
C THR A 25 3.38 63.76 6.45
N GLN A 26 3.96 64.12 7.60
CA GLN A 26 4.94 63.27 8.30
C GLN A 26 4.33 61.94 8.73
N GLN A 27 3.10 61.94 9.26
CA GLN A 27 2.38 60.71 9.60
C GLN A 27 2.16 59.79 8.40
N GLN A 28 1.87 60.35 7.22
CA GLN A 28 1.75 59.56 6.00
C GLN A 28 3.09 58.97 5.55
N LEU A 29 4.18 59.75 5.65
CA LEU A 29 5.53 59.27 5.33
C LEU A 29 5.98 58.15 6.27
N ASP A 30 5.74 58.30 7.57
CA ASP A 30 6.05 57.26 8.56
C ASP A 30 5.26 55.98 8.29
N LYS A 31 3.97 56.12 7.94
CA LYS A 31 3.14 54.98 7.54
C LYS A 31 3.67 54.30 6.28
N LEU A 32 4.02 55.07 5.24
CA LEU A 32 4.59 54.54 4.00
C LEU A 32 5.93 53.85 4.25
N SER A 33 6.79 54.43 5.08
CA SER A 33 8.06 53.83 5.50
C SER A 33 7.84 52.49 6.21
N GLY A 34 6.86 52.44 7.12
CA GLY A 34 6.44 51.21 7.79
C GLY A 34 5.94 50.14 6.81
N GLN A 35 5.11 50.52 5.83
CA GLN A 35 4.61 49.60 4.81
C GLN A 35 5.72 49.07 3.89
N ILE A 36 6.68 49.92 3.50
CA ILE A 36 7.84 49.50 2.71
C ILE A 36 8.69 48.51 3.50
N LYS A 37 8.88 48.76 4.80
CA LYS A 37 9.59 47.85 5.68
C LYS A 37 8.88 46.49 5.80
N ASP A 38 7.58 46.49 6.03
CA ASP A 38 6.77 45.27 6.12
C ASP A 38 6.77 44.46 4.81
N LEU A 39 6.71 45.14 3.66
CA LEU A 39 6.88 44.50 2.35
C LEU A 39 8.28 43.88 2.21
N THR A 40 9.31 44.58 2.67
CA THR A 40 10.70 44.09 2.62
C THR A 40 10.87 42.84 3.49
N ASP A 41 10.33 42.87 4.70
CA ASP A 41 10.36 41.74 5.63
C ASP A 41 9.55 40.54 5.05
N THR A 42 8.43 40.81 4.38
CA THR A 42 7.64 39.79 3.66
C THR A 42 8.41 39.16 2.51
N VAL A 43 9.15 39.94 1.72
CA VAL A 43 10.00 39.44 0.64
C VAL A 43 11.12 38.55 1.19
N GLU A 44 11.72 38.92 2.33
CA GLU A 44 12.74 38.09 2.98
C GLU A 44 12.17 36.73 3.42
N VAL A 45 10.96 36.72 3.99
CA VAL A 45 10.26 35.48 4.38
C VAL A 45 9.95 34.63 3.16
N GLN A 46 9.49 35.22 2.06
CA GLN A 46 9.24 34.49 0.81
C GLN A 46 10.53 33.88 0.24
N ARG A 47 11.64 34.63 0.27
CA ARG A 47 12.94 34.13 -0.18
C ARG A 47 13.39 32.92 0.62
N LYS A 48 13.25 32.95 1.96
CA LYS A 48 13.55 31.80 2.82
C LYS A 48 12.69 30.57 2.51
N ARG A 49 11.41 30.77 2.16
CA ARG A 49 10.53 29.67 1.72
C ARG A 49 11.01 29.08 0.39
N ILE A 50 11.41 29.92 -0.56
CA ILE A 50 11.97 29.46 -1.84
C ILE A 50 13.24 28.65 -1.59
N ASP A 51 14.18 29.17 -0.79
CA ASP A 51 15.43 28.46 -0.46
C ASP A 51 15.14 27.09 0.22
N THR A 52 14.10 27.04 1.07
CA THR A 52 13.67 25.79 1.72
C THR A 52 13.11 24.80 0.70
N LEU A 53 12.21 25.24 -0.18
CA LEU A 53 11.64 24.41 -1.24
C LEU A 53 12.70 23.92 -2.23
N GLU A 54 13.65 24.77 -2.61
CA GLU A 54 14.78 24.39 -3.46
C GLU A 54 15.64 23.30 -2.80
N ARG A 55 15.88 23.42 -1.49
CA ARG A 55 16.60 22.40 -0.72
C ARG A 55 15.81 21.09 -0.64
N GLU A 56 14.51 21.13 -0.38
CA GLU A 56 13.65 19.95 -0.36
C GLU A 56 13.60 19.26 -1.73
N ILE A 57 13.48 20.03 -2.82
CA ILE A 57 13.53 19.49 -4.19
C ILE A 57 14.89 18.85 -4.47
N GLY A 58 15.99 19.48 -4.04
CA GLY A 58 17.34 18.93 -4.14
C GLY A 58 17.46 17.60 -3.40
N GLU A 59 17.03 17.55 -2.14
CA GLU A 59 17.04 16.33 -1.33
C GLU A 59 16.15 15.23 -1.92
N LEU A 60 14.99 15.58 -2.47
CA LEU A 60 14.06 14.63 -3.08
C LEU A 60 14.64 14.07 -4.39
N ARG A 61 15.27 14.93 -5.20
CA ARG A 61 16.01 14.51 -6.40
C ARG A 61 17.17 13.62 -6.03
N ASP A 62 17.93 13.95 -4.99
CA ASP A 62 19.02 13.12 -4.51
C ASP A 62 18.50 11.79 -3.98
N LYS A 63 17.38 11.73 -3.24
CA LYS A 63 16.74 10.48 -2.83
C LYS A 63 16.28 9.62 -4.01
N VAL A 64 15.77 10.23 -5.07
CA VAL A 64 15.35 9.54 -6.30
C VAL A 64 16.56 9.05 -7.11
N ASN A 65 17.68 9.80 -7.12
CA ASN A 65 18.89 9.46 -7.86
C ASN A 65 19.90 8.63 -7.06
N THR A 66 19.84 8.65 -5.73
CA THR A 66 20.53 7.66 -4.92
C THR A 66 19.86 6.35 -5.26
N PRO A 67 20.62 5.32 -5.66
CA PRO A 67 20.13 3.97 -5.62
C PRO A 67 19.93 3.62 -4.14
N GLN A 68 18.86 4.13 -3.53
CA GLN A 68 18.13 3.29 -2.59
C GLN A 68 17.94 2.00 -3.37
N VAL A 69 18.41 0.91 -2.79
CA VAL A 69 17.88 -0.41 -3.04
C VAL A 69 16.39 -0.32 -2.70
N SER A 70 15.61 0.33 -3.56
CA SER A 70 14.19 0.13 -3.60
C SER A 70 14.09 -1.31 -4.06
N ASP A 71 13.46 -2.12 -3.23
CA ASP A 71 13.10 -3.52 -3.45
C ASP A 71 12.22 -3.72 -4.72
N SER A 72 12.12 -2.70 -5.56
CA SER A 72 11.51 -2.67 -6.87
C SER A 72 12.48 -3.23 -7.89
N ALA A 73 12.11 -4.37 -8.48
CA ALA A 73 12.80 -4.97 -9.62
C ALA A 73 13.05 -3.92 -10.72
N SER A 74 14.27 -3.94 -11.29
CA SER A 74 14.58 -3.09 -12.44
C SER A 74 13.74 -3.50 -13.66
N ARG A 75 13.62 -2.62 -14.66
CA ARG A 75 12.88 -2.93 -15.89
C ARG A 75 13.49 -4.13 -16.61
N GLU A 76 14.80 -4.29 -16.49
CA GLU A 76 15.60 -5.38 -17.01
C GLU A 76 15.25 -6.70 -16.30
N ASP A 77 15.14 -6.68 -14.97
CA ASP A 77 14.74 -7.85 -14.18
C ASP A 77 13.32 -8.32 -14.52
N LEU A 78 12.39 -7.38 -14.71
CA LEU A 78 11.02 -7.69 -15.13
C LEU A 78 10.99 -8.34 -16.52
N LYS A 79 11.82 -7.85 -17.45
CA LYS A 79 11.93 -8.42 -18.81
C LYS A 79 12.56 -9.82 -18.78
N ALA A 80 13.59 -10.01 -17.96
CA ALA A 80 14.23 -11.31 -17.77
C ALA A 80 13.23 -12.32 -17.20
N LEU A 81 12.46 -11.93 -16.17
CA LEU A 81 11.43 -12.77 -15.58
C LEU A 81 10.33 -13.14 -16.59
N ALA A 82 9.85 -12.19 -17.39
CA ALA A 82 8.84 -12.44 -18.41
C ALA A 82 9.31 -13.49 -19.44
N THR A 83 10.58 -13.39 -19.87
CA THR A 83 11.19 -14.35 -20.80
C THR A 83 11.33 -15.73 -20.16
N GLN A 84 11.72 -15.78 -18.89
CA GLN A 84 11.86 -17.04 -18.16
C GLN A 84 10.51 -17.74 -17.93
N VAL A 85 9.46 -17.00 -17.62
CA VAL A 85 8.10 -17.54 -17.49
C VAL A 85 7.60 -18.10 -18.83
N GLN A 86 7.81 -17.37 -19.93
CA GLN A 86 7.45 -17.84 -21.27
C GLN A 86 8.18 -19.14 -21.64
N GLU A 87 9.47 -19.25 -21.30
CA GLU A 87 10.25 -20.46 -21.55
C GLU A 87 9.77 -21.65 -20.69
N ILE A 88 9.40 -21.42 -19.43
CA ILE A 88 8.82 -22.46 -18.57
C ILE A 88 7.50 -22.97 -19.17
N ASP A 89 6.65 -22.08 -19.67
CA ASP A 89 5.37 -22.48 -20.27
C ASP A 89 5.56 -23.27 -21.56
N ARG A 90 6.55 -22.90 -22.39
CA ARG A 90 6.95 -23.67 -23.57
C ARG A 90 7.38 -25.08 -23.17
N LYS A 91 8.29 -25.22 -22.21
CA LYS A 91 8.75 -26.52 -21.71
C LYS A 91 7.60 -27.35 -21.13
N ARG A 92 6.68 -26.74 -20.40
CA ARG A 92 5.49 -27.43 -19.87
C ARG A 92 4.58 -27.96 -20.98
N GLN A 93 4.49 -27.27 -22.12
CA GLN A 93 3.71 -27.76 -23.27
C GLN A 93 4.43 -28.92 -23.95
N ASP A 94 5.72 -28.79 -24.22
CA ASP A 94 6.55 -29.85 -24.82
C ASP A 94 6.50 -31.14 -23.96
N ASP A 95 6.62 -31.01 -22.64
CA ASP A 95 6.51 -32.13 -21.70
C ASP A 95 5.12 -32.78 -21.76
N ARG A 96 4.04 -31.98 -21.85
CA ARG A 96 2.66 -32.51 -21.99
C ARG A 96 2.49 -33.31 -23.29
N GLU A 97 3.06 -32.84 -24.39
CA GLU A 97 3.03 -33.58 -25.66
C GLU A 97 3.79 -34.90 -25.58
N LEU A 98 4.95 -34.91 -24.93
CA LEU A 98 5.74 -36.11 -24.71
C LEU A 98 5.00 -37.15 -23.86
N ILE A 99 4.34 -36.69 -22.80
CA ILE A 99 3.49 -37.53 -21.94
C ILE A 99 2.33 -38.13 -22.74
N LEU A 100 1.64 -37.32 -23.54
CA LEU A 100 0.53 -37.80 -24.39
C LEU A 100 1.00 -38.88 -25.37
N LYS A 101 2.17 -38.68 -26.00
CA LYS A 101 2.76 -39.65 -26.92
C LYS A 101 3.12 -40.97 -26.24
N GLU A 102 3.64 -40.92 -25.01
CA GLU A 102 3.98 -42.13 -24.28
C GLU A 102 2.73 -42.86 -23.77
N ILE A 103 1.69 -42.13 -23.33
CA ILE A 103 0.37 -42.70 -23.00
C ILE A 103 -0.24 -43.38 -24.22
N GLU A 104 -0.14 -42.79 -25.41
CA GLU A 104 -0.63 -43.42 -26.64
C GLU A 104 0.12 -44.73 -26.95
N LYS A 105 1.44 -44.77 -26.77
CA LYS A 105 2.22 -46.01 -26.91
C LYS A 105 1.79 -47.06 -25.89
N LEU A 106 1.64 -46.69 -24.62
CA LEU A 106 1.17 -47.59 -23.57
C LEU A 106 -0.24 -48.11 -23.88
N GLY A 107 -1.12 -47.26 -24.40
CA GLY A 107 -2.45 -47.65 -24.88
C GLY A 107 -2.40 -48.65 -26.03
N LYS A 108 -1.50 -48.45 -27.00
CA LYS A 108 -1.28 -49.40 -28.11
C LYS A 108 -0.75 -50.75 -27.63
N VAL A 109 0.13 -50.76 -26.62
CA VAL A 109 0.64 -52.01 -26.02
C VAL A 109 -0.46 -52.72 -25.21
N ALA A 110 -1.29 -51.98 -24.47
CA ALA A 110 -2.44 -52.54 -23.75
C ALA A 110 -3.53 -53.08 -24.69
N ALA A 111 -3.67 -52.52 -25.90
CA ALA A 111 -4.61 -53.00 -26.92
C ALA A 111 -4.14 -54.28 -27.67
N ALA A 112 -2.88 -54.69 -27.50
CA ALA A 112 -2.29 -55.84 -28.21
C ALA A 112 -2.37 -57.18 -27.44
N THR A 113 -3.11 -57.26 -26.33
CA THR A 113 -3.34 -58.51 -25.57
C THR A 113 -4.82 -58.89 -25.55
N PRO A 114 -5.23 -60.10 -26.00
CA PRO A 114 -6.56 -60.63 -25.74
C PRO A 114 -6.54 -61.52 -24.50
N ALA A 115 -7.23 -61.13 -23.41
CA ALA A 115 -7.96 -62.05 -22.52
C ALA A 115 -8.58 -61.33 -21.30
N SER A 116 -9.91 -61.26 -21.32
CA SER A 116 -10.85 -61.52 -20.23
C SER A 116 -10.24 -61.85 -18.86
N HIS A 117 -10.27 -60.93 -17.90
CA HIS A 117 -10.34 -61.28 -16.47
C HIS A 117 -11.50 -60.51 -15.82
N LYS A 118 -12.58 -61.25 -15.52
CA LYS A 118 -13.69 -60.84 -14.66
C LYS A 118 -13.12 -60.35 -13.32
N PRO A 119 -13.52 -59.18 -12.78
CA PRO A 119 -13.24 -58.85 -11.40
C PRO A 119 -14.13 -59.72 -10.50
N LYS A 120 -13.51 -60.62 -9.73
CA LYS A 120 -14.12 -61.22 -8.53
C LYS A 120 -13.86 -60.27 -7.35
N THR A 121 -14.98 -59.87 -6.76
CA THR A 121 -15.31 -59.46 -5.39
C THR A 121 -14.15 -59.27 -4.40
N ASN A 122 -14.20 -58.17 -3.65
CA ASN A 122 -14.29 -58.17 -2.18
C ASN A 122 -14.68 -56.78 -1.68
N THR A 123 -15.97 -56.59 -1.46
CA THR A 123 -16.50 -55.64 -0.48
C THR A 123 -16.24 -56.25 0.90
N ASP A 124 -15.30 -55.67 1.64
CA ASP A 124 -15.32 -55.79 3.10
C ASP A 124 -15.10 -54.41 3.70
N THR A 125 -16.03 -54.06 4.58
CA THR A 125 -16.13 -52.82 5.33
C THR A 125 -15.81 -53.19 6.77
N THR A 126 -14.77 -52.63 7.36
CA THR A 126 -14.60 -52.44 8.83
C THR A 126 -13.41 -51.49 9.00
N ALA A 127 -13.58 -50.18 9.20
CA ALA A 127 -13.92 -49.54 10.48
C ALA A 127 -12.97 -49.94 11.62
N THR A 128 -11.85 -49.21 11.78
CA THR A 128 -11.25 -48.95 13.09
C THR A 128 -10.56 -47.59 13.01
N GLY A 129 -11.28 -46.56 13.43
CA GLY A 129 -10.77 -45.20 13.64
C GLY A 129 -11.53 -44.64 14.82
N GLY A 130 -10.87 -44.69 15.97
CA GLY A 130 -11.49 -44.54 17.29
C GLY A 130 -12.24 -43.23 17.49
N ASP A 131 -13.27 -43.36 18.31
CA ASP A 131 -14.01 -42.29 18.95
C ASP A 131 -13.09 -41.24 19.56
N ASN A 132 -13.31 -40.00 19.15
CA ASN A 132 -13.37 -38.89 20.10
C ASN A 132 -14.42 -37.91 19.59
N SER A 133 -15.67 -38.27 19.87
CA SER A 133 -16.77 -37.31 19.93
C SER A 133 -16.50 -36.36 21.09
N THR A 134 -15.86 -35.24 20.78
CA THR A 134 -16.13 -33.98 21.47
C THR A 134 -16.53 -33.02 20.36
N ALA A 135 -17.85 -32.81 20.25
CA ALA A 135 -18.45 -31.89 19.30
C ALA A 135 -17.71 -30.55 19.34
N PRO A 136 -17.17 -30.05 18.22
CA PRO A 136 -16.61 -28.71 18.18
C PRO A 136 -17.73 -27.72 18.49
N PRO A 137 -17.50 -26.69 19.32
CA PRO A 137 -18.48 -25.62 19.48
C PRO A 137 -18.75 -25.04 18.09
N ALA A 138 -20.04 -24.89 17.76
CA ALA A 138 -20.51 -24.39 16.49
C ALA A 138 -19.84 -23.04 16.14
N GLY A 139 -18.72 -23.11 15.41
CA GLY A 139 -18.09 -21.98 14.76
C GLY A 139 -18.94 -21.54 13.57
N PRO A 140 -18.75 -20.30 13.07
CA PRO A 140 -19.53 -19.78 11.96
C PRO A 140 -19.47 -20.77 10.78
N LYS A 141 -20.65 -21.20 10.32
CA LYS A 141 -20.83 -22.24 9.29
C LYS A 141 -20.34 -21.81 7.91
N ASN A 142 -19.97 -20.53 7.77
CA ASN A 142 -19.61 -19.88 6.52
C ASN A 142 -18.21 -19.29 6.62
N GLY A 143 -17.44 -19.41 5.55
CA GLY A 143 -16.04 -19.00 5.49
C GLY A 143 -15.36 -19.50 4.24
N TYR A 144 -14.03 -19.37 4.19
CA TYR A 144 -13.23 -19.64 3.01
C TYR A 144 -12.13 -20.66 3.32
N TYR A 145 -11.86 -21.58 2.40
CA TYR A 145 -10.68 -22.43 2.50
C TYR A 145 -9.49 -21.74 1.85
N TYR A 146 -8.42 -21.56 2.63
CA TYR A 146 -7.18 -20.94 2.18
C TYR A 146 -6.04 -21.96 2.17
N PRO A 147 -5.39 -22.21 1.03
CA PRO A 147 -4.15 -22.97 0.99
C PRO A 147 -3.00 -22.07 1.46
N VAL A 148 -2.35 -22.47 2.56
CA VAL A 148 -1.19 -21.76 3.09
C VAL A 148 -0.09 -21.65 2.02
N LYS A 149 0.42 -20.44 1.79
CA LYS A 149 1.52 -20.18 0.87
C LYS A 149 2.84 -20.04 1.63
N ASP A 150 3.94 -20.07 0.88
CA ASP A 150 5.25 -19.84 1.45
C ASP A 150 5.36 -18.43 2.06
N GLY A 151 5.93 -18.33 3.25
CA GLY A 151 6.04 -17.07 4.01
C GLY A 151 4.76 -16.62 4.74
N ASP A 152 3.66 -17.38 4.68
CA ASP A 152 2.44 -17.01 5.39
C ASP A 152 2.56 -17.19 6.92
N THR A 153 1.99 -16.22 7.65
CA THR A 153 1.76 -16.28 9.09
C THR A 153 0.26 -16.18 9.36
N LEU A 154 -0.23 -16.69 10.50
CA LEU A 154 -1.65 -16.55 10.83
C LEU A 154 -2.08 -15.08 10.90
N SER A 155 -1.19 -14.20 11.38
CA SER A 155 -1.41 -12.75 11.40
C SER A 155 -1.47 -12.14 10.01
N SER A 156 -0.60 -12.56 9.08
CA SER A 156 -0.62 -12.03 7.70
C SER A 156 -1.84 -12.51 6.94
N ILE A 157 -2.23 -13.78 7.10
CA ILE A 157 -3.46 -14.32 6.51
C ILE A 157 -4.68 -13.58 7.05
N ALA A 158 -4.81 -13.43 8.38
CA ALA A 158 -5.93 -12.70 8.98
C ALA A 158 -5.98 -11.23 8.52
N LYS A 159 -4.82 -10.58 8.35
CA LYS A 159 -4.75 -9.21 7.82
C LYS A 159 -5.14 -9.13 6.36
N ALA A 160 -4.65 -10.04 5.52
CA ALA A 160 -4.96 -10.08 4.10
C ALA A 160 -6.48 -10.21 3.86
N TYR A 161 -7.16 -11.06 4.64
CA TYR A 161 -8.62 -11.23 4.54
C TYR A 161 -9.45 -10.03 5.04
N ARG A 162 -8.89 -9.21 5.95
CA ARG A 162 -9.53 -7.95 6.36
C ARG A 162 -9.39 -6.86 5.30
N ASP A 163 -8.23 -6.84 4.64
CA ASP A 163 -7.86 -5.82 3.66
C ASP A 163 -8.31 -6.20 2.23
N SER A 164 -8.82 -7.42 2.01
CA SER A 164 -9.35 -7.87 0.71
C SER A 164 -10.76 -7.36 0.43
N ASP A 165 -11.20 -7.51 -0.83
CA ASP A 165 -12.54 -7.10 -1.30
C ASP A 165 -13.69 -7.77 -0.52
N GLN A 166 -13.43 -8.89 0.16
CA GLN A 166 -14.41 -9.60 0.98
C GLN A 166 -14.58 -8.97 2.37
N HIS A 167 -13.66 -8.10 2.80
CA HIS A 167 -13.69 -7.39 4.09
C HIS A 167 -14.00 -8.31 5.30
N VAL A 168 -13.41 -9.51 5.29
CA VAL A 168 -13.68 -10.53 6.31
C VAL A 168 -13.00 -10.12 7.62
N LYS A 169 -13.82 -9.73 8.60
CA LYS A 169 -13.35 -9.34 9.93
C LYS A 169 -13.00 -10.58 10.77
N VAL A 170 -11.84 -11.17 10.47
CA VAL A 170 -11.33 -12.35 11.15
C VAL A 170 -10.09 -12.05 12.00
N THR A 171 -10.01 -12.71 13.16
CA THR A 171 -8.88 -12.69 14.08
C THR A 171 -8.11 -14.02 14.05
N THR A 172 -6.85 -13.99 14.47
CA THR A 172 -6.02 -15.20 14.58
C THR A 172 -6.63 -16.24 15.52
N ALA A 173 -7.22 -15.79 16.64
CA ALA A 173 -7.90 -16.66 17.60
C ALA A 173 -9.11 -17.37 16.97
N GLN A 174 -9.89 -16.68 16.13
CA GLN A 174 -11.02 -17.28 15.42
C GLN A 174 -10.55 -18.32 14.39
N ILE A 175 -9.46 -18.05 13.67
CA ILE A 175 -8.87 -19.02 12.72
C ILE A 175 -8.41 -20.27 13.48
N LEU A 176 -7.72 -20.12 14.61
CA LEU A 176 -7.28 -21.27 15.42
C LEU A 176 -8.46 -22.08 15.96
N ALA A 177 -9.49 -21.41 16.48
CA ALA A 177 -10.70 -22.07 16.97
C ALA A 177 -11.43 -22.85 15.85
N ALA A 178 -11.41 -22.33 14.62
CA ALA A 178 -12.04 -22.97 13.47
C ALA A 178 -11.19 -24.07 12.81
N ASN A 179 -9.92 -24.23 13.20
CA ASN A 179 -9.01 -25.27 12.69
C ASN A 179 -8.39 -26.08 13.84
N PRO A 180 -9.10 -27.08 14.38
CA PRO A 180 -8.57 -27.96 15.41
C PRO A 180 -7.24 -28.61 14.96
N GLY A 181 -6.20 -28.51 15.78
CA GLY A 181 -4.87 -29.06 15.49
C GLY A 181 -4.00 -28.19 14.57
N LEU A 182 -4.39 -26.95 14.28
CA LEU A 182 -3.51 -25.96 13.66
C LEU A 182 -2.61 -25.32 14.73
N ASP A 183 -1.30 -25.35 14.51
CA ASP A 183 -0.31 -24.64 15.33
C ASP A 183 -0.03 -23.28 14.69
N ALA A 184 -0.18 -22.20 15.48
CA ALA A 184 0.06 -20.84 15.03
C ALA A 184 1.50 -20.59 14.57
N ASN A 185 2.46 -21.32 15.14
CA ASN A 185 3.88 -21.16 14.86
C ASN A 185 4.38 -22.10 13.75
N LYS A 186 3.54 -23.04 13.30
CA LYS A 186 3.91 -24.07 12.30
C LYS A 186 2.84 -24.18 11.23
N LEU A 187 2.85 -23.22 10.32
CA LEU A 187 2.05 -23.24 9.10
C LEU A 187 2.79 -24.05 8.02
N TYR A 188 2.14 -25.08 7.50
CA TYR A 188 2.69 -25.92 6.43
C TYR A 188 2.17 -25.44 5.08
N VAL A 189 3.08 -25.10 4.17
CA VAL A 189 2.74 -24.70 2.81
C VAL A 189 1.91 -25.79 2.11
N GLY A 190 0.84 -25.38 1.44
CA GLY A 190 -0.12 -26.27 0.77
C GLY A 190 -1.20 -26.86 1.68
N LYS A 191 -1.07 -26.75 3.01
CA LYS A 191 -2.13 -27.17 3.94
C LYS A 191 -3.33 -26.22 3.78
N LYS A 192 -4.52 -26.79 3.58
CA LYS A 192 -5.77 -26.02 3.55
C LYS A 192 -6.22 -25.74 4.99
N ILE A 193 -6.43 -24.47 5.30
CA ILE A 193 -7.01 -24.01 6.55
C ILE A 193 -8.33 -23.29 6.27
N PHE A 194 -9.25 -23.33 7.22
CA PHE A 194 -10.55 -22.67 7.15
C PHE A 194 -10.48 -21.29 7.79
N ILE A 195 -10.87 -20.26 7.04
CA ILE A 195 -10.95 -18.88 7.49
C ILE A 195 -12.43 -18.57 7.77
N PRO A 196 -12.83 -18.48 9.05
CA PRO A 196 -14.22 -18.21 9.39
C PRO A 196 -14.62 -16.79 9.00
N ASP A 197 -15.78 -16.65 8.35
CA ASP A 197 -16.40 -15.35 8.08
C ASP A 197 -17.69 -15.21 8.90
N PRO A 198 -17.67 -14.40 9.98
CA PRO A 198 -18.87 -14.18 10.79
C PRO A 198 -19.97 -13.39 10.06
N ALA A 199 -19.66 -12.75 8.93
CA ALA A 199 -20.60 -11.95 8.13
C ALA A 199 -21.11 -12.67 6.87
N ALA A 200 -20.55 -13.82 6.51
CA ALA A 200 -21.01 -14.60 5.37
C ALA A 200 -22.42 -15.15 5.67
N LYS A 201 -23.40 -14.74 4.87
CA LYS A 201 -24.80 -15.18 4.94
C LYS A 201 -25.02 -16.43 4.10
#